data_AF-A0A7X8TK24-F1
#
_entry.id   AF-A0A7X8TK24-F1
#
_cell.length_a   1.000
_cell.length_b   1.000
_cell.length_c   1.000
_cell.angle_alpha   90.00
_cell.angle_beta   90.00
_cell.angle_gamma   90.00
#
_symmetry.space_group_name_H-M   'P 1'
#
loop_
_entity.id
_entity.type
_entity.pdbx_description
1 polymer ?
#
loop_
_entity_poly.entity_id
_entity_poly.type
_entity_poly.pdbx_seq_one_letter_code
_entity_poly.pdbx_strand_id
1 'polypeptide(L)'
;MAWVARRTEADADTLWVIEGAATYGAILAGTVAAHRYPVAEAPRMEAKIRRGVGKSDALDAHQIATATLGLPVEKLRRPRLDDGVRQSVQILATARESMSKDRTRSVNALTALVRANELGLDARKKTNQHPDHRGLSVAGPRGRALHLDRPV
;
A
#
# COMPACT_ATOMS: atom_id res chain seq x y z
N MET A 1 7.27 -25.30 1.39
CA MET A 1 8.63 -25.88 1.35
C MET A 1 8.79 -27.00 0.32
N ALA A 2 7.89 -27.98 0.24
CA ALA A 2 8.01 -29.12 -0.69
C ALA A 2 8.27 -28.76 -2.17
N TRP A 3 7.70 -27.67 -2.68
CA TRP A 3 7.93 -27.25 -4.07
C TRP A 3 9.37 -26.75 -4.33
N VAL A 4 9.95 -25.96 -3.42
CA VAL A 4 11.35 -25.51 -3.58
C VAL A 4 12.30 -26.67 -3.37
N ALA A 5 12.06 -27.51 -2.35
CA ALA A 5 12.88 -28.69 -2.12
C ALA A 5 13.00 -29.58 -3.36
N ARG A 6 11.92 -29.73 -4.16
CA ARG A 6 11.99 -30.46 -5.44
C ARG A 6 12.82 -29.76 -6.52
N ARG A 7 12.94 -28.43 -6.48
CA ARG A 7 13.67 -27.64 -7.49
C ARG A 7 15.13 -27.39 -7.15
N THR A 8 15.47 -27.52 -5.88
CA THR A 8 16.83 -27.30 -5.37
C THR A 8 17.44 -28.57 -4.81
N GLU A 9 16.82 -29.73 -5.09
CA GLU A 9 17.24 -31.04 -4.57
C GLU A 9 17.37 -31.07 -3.04
N ALA A 10 16.57 -30.24 -2.37
CA ALA A 10 16.60 -29.99 -0.93
C ALA A 10 17.96 -29.48 -0.41
N ASP A 11 18.79 -28.89 -1.26
CA ASP A 11 20.05 -28.27 -0.89
C ASP A 11 19.83 -27.16 0.16
N ALA A 12 20.30 -27.42 1.38
CA ALA A 12 20.15 -26.54 2.53
C ALA A 12 20.93 -25.21 2.36
N ASP A 13 21.93 -25.17 1.49
CA ASP A 13 22.73 -23.97 1.21
C ASP A 13 22.05 -23.03 0.20
N THR A 14 20.88 -23.42 -0.33
CA THR A 14 20.08 -22.56 -1.21
C THR A 14 19.69 -21.26 -0.50
N LEU A 15 20.24 -20.13 -0.97
CA LEU A 15 19.88 -18.80 -0.50
C LEU A 15 18.49 -18.37 -1.01
N TRP A 16 17.62 -18.02 -0.07
CA TRP A 16 16.35 -17.36 -0.36
C TRP A 16 16.49 -15.85 -0.29
N VAL A 17 16.12 -15.18 -1.38
CA VAL A 17 16.10 -13.72 -1.45
C VAL A 17 14.66 -13.25 -1.48
N ILE A 18 14.27 -12.49 -0.46
CA ILE A 18 12.88 -12.08 -0.26
C ILE A 18 12.81 -10.56 -0.25
N GLU A 19 12.01 -9.99 -1.15
CA GLU A 19 11.69 -8.57 -1.11
C GLU A 19 10.74 -8.28 0.06
N GLY A 20 11.02 -7.20 0.80
CA GLY A 20 10.21 -6.83 1.96
C GLY A 20 10.23 -7.90 3.06
N ALA A 21 11.38 -8.52 3.32
CA ALA A 21 11.54 -9.58 4.32
C ALA A 21 11.16 -9.16 5.76
N ALA A 22 11.05 -7.85 6.04
CA ALA A 22 10.53 -7.29 7.30
C ALA A 22 9.11 -6.70 7.21
N THR A 23 8.43 -6.85 6.06
CA THR A 23 7.08 -6.33 5.81
C THR A 23 6.17 -7.43 5.27
N TYR A 24 5.73 -7.35 4.01
CA TYR A 24 4.85 -8.35 3.41
C TYR A 24 5.53 -9.72 3.25
N GLY A 25 6.86 -9.77 3.12
CA GLY A 25 7.65 -11.00 3.03
C GLY A 25 8.00 -11.64 4.38
N ALA A 26 7.60 -11.04 5.52
CA ALA A 26 8.06 -11.46 6.84
C ALA A 26 7.66 -12.90 7.21
N ILE A 27 6.41 -13.30 6.89
CA ILE A 27 5.96 -14.68 7.16
C ILE A 27 6.76 -15.68 6.34
N LEU A 28 7.03 -15.37 5.06
CA LEU A 28 7.84 -16.24 4.20
C LEU A 28 9.27 -16.33 4.74
N ALA A 29 9.89 -15.19 5.07
CA ALA A 29 11.24 -15.14 5.63
C ALA A 29 11.36 -15.94 6.93
N GLY A 30 10.42 -15.79 7.85
CA GLY A 30 10.37 -16.56 9.09
C GLY A 30 10.16 -18.06 8.84
N THR A 31 9.29 -18.44 7.92
CA THR A 31 9.04 -19.86 7.59
C THR A 31 10.28 -20.50 6.97
N VAL A 32 10.95 -19.82 6.03
CA VAL A 32 12.18 -20.31 5.40
C VAL A 32 13.31 -20.46 6.43
N ALA A 33 13.48 -19.45 7.30
CA ALA A 33 14.48 -19.49 8.38
C ALA A 33 14.20 -20.64 9.38
N ALA A 34 12.93 -20.90 9.72
CA ALA A 34 12.55 -22.01 10.59
C ALA A 34 12.90 -23.39 9.99
N HIS A 35 12.99 -23.50 8.66
CA HIS A 35 13.45 -24.69 7.95
C HIS A 35 14.97 -24.70 7.70
N ARG A 36 15.72 -23.80 8.35
CA ARG A 36 17.19 -23.69 8.31
C ARG A 36 17.80 -23.30 6.97
N TYR A 37 17.01 -22.81 6.02
CA TYR A 37 17.55 -22.22 4.80
C TYR A 37 18.14 -20.83 5.08
N PRO A 38 19.25 -20.46 4.42
CA PRO A 38 19.77 -19.10 4.48
C PRO A 38 18.80 -18.12 3.82
N VAL A 39 18.54 -16.99 4.49
CA VAL A 39 17.67 -15.92 3.99
C VAL A 39 18.43 -14.60 3.88
N ALA A 40 18.18 -13.86 2.80
CA ALA A 40 18.58 -12.48 2.58
C ALA A 40 17.38 -11.63 2.14
N GLU A 41 17.37 -10.35 2.52
CA GLU A 41 16.45 -9.37 1.98
C GLU A 41 16.95 -8.89 0.61
N ALA A 42 16.05 -8.86 -0.37
CA ALA A 42 16.36 -8.40 -1.73
C ALA A 42 17.05 -7.03 -1.71
N PRO A 43 18.17 -6.82 -2.43
CA PRO A 43 18.89 -5.56 -2.44
C PRO A 43 18.01 -4.44 -3.00
N ARG A 44 18.26 -3.20 -2.55
CA ARG A 44 17.46 -2.05 -2.98
C ARG A 44 17.87 -1.69 -4.40
N MET A 45 17.08 -2.08 -5.39
CA MET A 45 17.32 -1.74 -6.79
C MET A 45 16.79 -0.32 -7.09
N GLU A 46 17.58 0.52 -7.74
CA GLU A 46 17.16 1.89 -8.08
C GLU A 46 15.91 1.88 -8.98
N ALA A 47 14.90 2.68 -8.62
CA ALA A 47 13.65 2.77 -9.36
C ALA A 47 13.83 3.36 -10.78
N LYS A 48 14.93 4.09 -11.03
CA LYS A 48 15.21 4.76 -12.31
C LYS A 48 15.43 3.80 -13.49
N ILE A 49 15.91 2.58 -13.23
CA ILE A 49 16.19 1.57 -14.27
C ILE A 49 14.89 0.86 -14.74
N ARG A 50 13.78 1.02 -13.99
CA ARG A 50 12.53 0.25 -14.16
C ARG A 50 11.48 0.88 -15.08
N ARG A 51 11.81 1.95 -15.83
CA ARG A 51 10.86 2.60 -16.75
C ARG A 51 10.85 1.88 -18.11
N GLY A 52 9.75 1.16 -18.41
CA GLY A 52 9.37 0.82 -19.78
C GLY A 52 9.28 -0.66 -20.15
N VAL A 53 9.65 -1.59 -19.26
CA VAL A 53 9.50 -3.03 -19.49
C VAL A 53 8.30 -3.52 -18.69
N GLY A 54 7.41 -4.28 -19.32
CA GLY A 54 6.24 -4.87 -18.66
C GLY A 54 6.63 -5.56 -17.36
N LYS A 55 5.94 -5.22 -16.26
CA LYS A 55 6.22 -5.77 -14.94
C LYS A 55 5.67 -7.20 -14.88
N SER A 56 6.55 -8.20 -14.91
CA SER A 56 6.21 -9.59 -14.57
C SER A 56 7.00 -10.03 -13.35
N ASP A 57 6.35 -10.79 -12.47
CA ASP A 57 6.99 -11.26 -11.22
C ASP A 57 8.21 -12.14 -11.49
N ALA A 58 8.23 -12.86 -12.62
CA ALA A 58 9.36 -13.69 -13.02
C ALA A 58 10.60 -12.85 -13.40
N LEU A 59 10.41 -11.74 -14.12
CA LEU A 59 11.51 -10.82 -14.46
C LEU A 59 12.04 -10.12 -13.21
N ASP A 60 11.15 -9.71 -12.31
CA ASP A 60 11.53 -9.08 -11.04
C ASP A 60 12.32 -10.06 -10.15
N ALA A 61 11.86 -11.31 -10.03
CA ALA A 61 12.56 -12.36 -9.31
C ALA A 61 13.96 -12.64 -9.88
N HIS A 62 14.10 -12.73 -11.21
CA HIS A 62 15.40 -12.91 -11.86
C HIS A 62 16.32 -11.71 -11.59
N GLN A 63 15.84 -10.47 -11.72
CA GLN A 63 16.64 -9.27 -11.46
C GLN A 63 17.12 -9.21 -10.01
N ILE A 64 16.25 -9.51 -9.05
CA ILE A 64 16.59 -9.61 -7.63
C ILE A 64 17.67 -10.67 -7.41
N ALA A 65 17.51 -11.87 -8.00
CA ALA A 65 18.48 -12.95 -7.88
C ALA A 65 19.85 -12.54 -8.45
N THR A 66 19.89 -11.99 -9.67
CA THR A 66 21.13 -11.51 -10.30
C THR A 66 21.81 -10.42 -9.48
N ALA A 67 21.04 -9.44 -9.00
CA ALA A 67 21.56 -8.36 -8.16
C ALA A 67 22.14 -8.89 -6.84
N THR A 68 21.56 -9.95 -6.28
CA THR A 68 22.03 -10.57 -5.04
C THR A 68 23.25 -11.44 -5.24
N LEU A 69 23.31 -12.21 -6.33
CA LEU A 69 24.47 -13.04 -6.70
C LEU A 69 25.75 -12.21 -6.88
N GLY A 70 25.62 -10.95 -7.32
CA GLY A 70 26.76 -10.03 -7.46
C GLY A 70 27.29 -9.45 -6.14
N LEU A 71 26.67 -9.75 -4.99
CA LEU A 71 27.08 -9.21 -3.71
C LEU A 71 28.03 -10.15 -2.95
N PRO A 72 29.08 -9.62 -2.31
CA PRO A 72 29.81 -10.36 -1.27
C PRO A 72 28.87 -10.84 -0.16
N VAL A 73 29.16 -12.01 0.41
CA VAL A 73 28.33 -12.66 1.45
C VAL A 73 28.11 -11.73 2.65
N GLU A 74 29.12 -10.96 3.03
CA GLU A 74 29.11 -10.02 4.15
C GLU A 74 28.19 -8.81 3.90
N LYS A 75 27.89 -8.53 2.63
CA LYS A 75 26.98 -7.46 2.22
C LYS A 75 25.53 -7.95 2.03
N LEU A 76 25.28 -9.24 2.20
CA LEU A 76 23.91 -9.77 2.19
C LEU A 76 23.14 -9.22 3.39
N ARG A 77 21.98 -8.60 3.12
CA ARG A 77 21.11 -8.11 4.19
C ARG A 77 20.39 -9.28 4.83
N ARG A 78 20.83 -9.71 6.00
CA ARG A 78 20.14 -10.76 6.76
C ARG A 78 18.85 -10.19 7.36
N PRO A 79 17.67 -10.77 7.08
CA PRO A 79 16.45 -10.39 7.76
C PRO A 79 16.67 -10.57 9.25
N ARG A 80 16.32 -9.55 10.03
CA ARG A 80 16.28 -9.69 11.48
C ARG A 80 15.14 -10.66 11.76
N LEU A 81 15.44 -11.74 12.47
CA LEU A 81 14.38 -12.61 13.01
C LEU A 81 13.52 -11.70 13.88
N ASP A 82 12.28 -11.47 13.43
CA ASP A 82 11.29 -10.73 14.20
C ASP A 82 10.85 -11.65 15.34
N ASP A 83 11.60 -11.62 16.44
CA ASP A 83 11.22 -12.26 17.70
C ASP A 83 10.55 -11.25 18.65
N GLY A 84 9.65 -11.76 19.48
CA GLY A 84 9.03 -11.01 20.58
C GLY A 84 8.27 -9.73 20.21
N VAL A 85 8.64 -8.61 20.84
CA VAL A 85 7.90 -7.33 20.79
C VAL A 85 7.89 -6.73 19.39
N ARG A 86 8.98 -6.88 18.61
CA ARG A 86 9.07 -6.33 17.26
C ARG A 86 8.07 -7.00 16.31
N GLN A 87 7.94 -8.32 16.39
CA GLN A 87 6.94 -9.07 15.63
C GLN A 87 5.52 -8.61 15.98
N SER A 88 5.25 -8.41 17.28
CA SER A 88 3.96 -7.93 17.76
C SER A 88 3.61 -6.54 17.20
N VAL A 89 4.57 -5.60 17.20
CA VAL A 89 4.39 -4.27 16.61
C VAL A 89 4.20 -4.35 15.10
N GLN A 90 4.93 -5.22 14.40
CA GLN A 90 4.82 -5.39 12.95
C GLN A 90 3.45 -5.96 12.54
N ILE A 91 2.94 -6.94 13.29
CA ILE A 91 1.58 -7.48 13.12
C ILE A 91 0.54 -6.36 13.29
N LEU A 92 0.64 -5.58 14.37
CA LEU A 92 -0.27 -4.47 14.64
C LEU A 92 -0.20 -3.37 13.57
N ALA A 93 0.99 -3.00 13.12
CA ALA A 93 1.19 -2.00 12.08
C ALA A 93 0.60 -2.46 10.74
N THR A 94 0.79 -3.74 10.40
CA THR A 94 0.23 -4.35 9.18
C THR A 94 -1.30 -4.40 9.24
N ALA A 95 -1.87 -4.81 10.38
CA ALA A 95 -3.30 -4.80 10.61
C ALA A 95 -3.89 -3.38 10.49
N ARG A 96 -3.24 -2.38 11.10
CA ARG A 96 -3.65 -0.97 11.01
C ARG A 96 -3.66 -0.46 9.58
N GLU A 97 -2.64 -0.80 8.80
CA GLU A 97 -2.56 -0.42 7.38
C GLU A 97 -3.69 -1.05 6.57
N SER A 98 -3.97 -2.34 6.79
CA SER A 98 -5.12 -3.02 6.16
C SER A 98 -6.45 -2.34 6.50
N MET A 99 -6.70 -2.08 7.78
CA MET A 99 -7.91 -1.39 8.24
C MET A 99 -8.02 0.02 7.65
N SER A 100 -6.90 0.73 7.48
CA SER A 100 -6.88 2.07 6.87
C SER A 100 -7.23 2.03 5.38
N LYS A 101 -6.75 1.02 4.66
CA LYS A 101 -7.10 0.77 3.27
C LYS A 101 -8.57 0.40 3.13
N ASP A 102 -9.06 -0.52 3.97
CA ASP A 102 -10.47 -0.94 3.96
C ASP A 102 -11.39 0.23 4.29
N ARG A 103 -11.06 1.04 5.31
CA ARG A 103 -11.79 2.27 5.62
C ARG A 103 -11.85 3.22 4.43
N THR A 104 -10.72 3.43 3.75
CA THR A 104 -10.66 4.29 2.57
C THR A 104 -11.53 3.73 1.44
N ARG A 105 -11.48 2.42 1.22
CA ARG A 105 -12.32 1.73 0.24
C ARG A 105 -13.80 1.87 0.55
N SER A 106 -14.21 1.66 1.81
CA SER A 106 -15.60 1.82 2.25
C SER A 106 -16.10 3.26 2.11
N VAL A 107 -15.29 4.26 2.48
CA VAL A 107 -15.64 5.68 2.30
C VAL A 107 -15.81 6.02 0.83
N ASN A 108 -14.91 5.55 -0.04
CA ASN A 108 -15.00 5.78 -1.47
C ASN A 108 -16.22 5.08 -2.08
N ALA A 109 -16.54 3.86 -1.64
CA ALA A 109 -17.73 3.13 -2.07
C ALA A 109 -19.02 3.86 -1.66
N LEU A 110 -19.12 4.32 -0.41
CA LEU A 110 -20.26 5.12 0.06
C LEU A 110 -20.37 6.43 -0.71
N THR A 111 -19.25 7.13 -0.94
CA THR A 111 -19.23 8.36 -1.73
C THR A 111 -19.74 8.12 -3.15
N ALA A 112 -19.34 7.00 -3.77
CA ALA A 112 -19.82 6.62 -5.10
C ALA A 112 -21.32 6.31 -5.10
N LEU A 113 -21.83 5.59 -4.10
CA LEU A 113 -23.27 5.31 -3.97
C LEU A 113 -24.08 6.59 -3.78
N VAL A 114 -23.65 7.50 -2.91
CA VAL A 114 -24.35 8.78 -2.72
C VAL A 114 -24.31 9.63 -4.00
N ARG A 115 -23.22 9.59 -4.78
CA ARG A 115 -23.15 10.29 -6.08
C ARG A 115 -24.04 9.67 -7.15
N ALA A 116 -24.26 8.36 -7.09
CA ALA A 116 -25.10 7.65 -8.06
C ALA A 116 -26.60 7.76 -7.76
N ASN A 117 -27.00 8.20 -6.57
CA ASN A 117 -28.40 8.33 -6.16
C ASN A 117 -28.75 9.80 -5.86
N GLU A 118 -29.85 10.31 -6.41
CA GLU A 118 -30.30 11.70 -6.15
C GLU A 118 -30.89 11.86 -4.74
N LEU A 119 -30.02 11.92 -3.73
CA LEU A 119 -30.41 12.01 -2.32
C LEU A 119 -30.58 13.46 -1.83
N GLY A 120 -30.46 14.46 -2.69
CA GLY A 120 -30.54 15.89 -2.31
C GLY A 120 -29.35 16.38 -1.46
N LEU A 121 -28.24 15.62 -1.41
CA LEU A 121 -27.03 15.93 -0.64
C LEU A 121 -25.86 16.23 -1.58
N ASP A 122 -25.06 17.29 -1.31
CA ASP A 122 -23.86 17.59 -2.10
C ASP A 122 -22.69 16.64 -1.77
N ALA A 123 -22.62 15.51 -2.47
CA ALA A 123 -21.60 14.48 -2.31
C ALA A 123 -20.26 14.77 -3.01
N ARG A 124 -20.03 16.02 -3.45
CA ARG A 124 -18.73 16.43 -4.02
C ARG A 124 -17.66 16.65 -2.93
N LYS A 125 -18.08 16.86 -1.68
CA LYS A 125 -17.18 16.98 -0.51
C LYS A 125 -16.89 15.62 0.13
N LYS A 126 -15.71 15.46 0.74
CA LYS A 126 -15.31 14.22 1.40
C LYS A 126 -16.16 13.99 2.66
N THR A 127 -16.67 12.77 2.84
CA THR A 127 -17.52 12.37 3.98
C THR A 127 -16.78 12.34 5.33
N ASN A 128 -15.44 12.47 5.33
CA ASN A 128 -14.64 12.52 6.55
C ASN A 128 -14.45 13.93 7.11
N GLN A 129 -15.07 14.95 6.50
CA GLN A 129 -15.06 16.31 7.02
C GLN A 129 -16.22 16.46 8.00
N HIS A 130 -15.91 16.82 9.25
CA HIS A 130 -16.91 17.29 10.19
C HIS A 130 -17.63 18.50 9.57
N PRO A 131 -18.97 18.56 9.53
CA PRO A 131 -19.67 19.72 8.99
C PRO A 131 -19.27 20.98 9.76
N ASP A 132 -18.58 21.87 9.07
CA ASP A 132 -18.24 23.20 9.55
C ASP A 132 -19.55 24.01 9.57
N HIS A 133 -20.02 24.33 10.77
CA HIS A 133 -21.31 24.97 11.04
C HIS A 133 -21.27 26.49 10.80
N ARG A 134 -20.34 26.98 9.97
CA ARG A 134 -20.22 28.40 9.62
C ARG A 134 -20.74 28.64 8.21
N GLY A 135 -22.00 29.03 8.11
CA GLY A 135 -22.52 29.66 6.89
C GLY A 135 -23.96 29.30 6.53
N LEU A 136 -24.91 29.48 7.45
CA LEU A 136 -26.29 29.73 7.03
C LEU A 136 -26.47 31.25 6.92
N SER A 137 -26.29 31.79 5.71
CA SER A 137 -26.76 33.15 5.40
C SER A 137 -28.24 33.04 5.02
N VAL A 138 -29.11 33.54 5.88
CA VAL A 138 -30.56 33.61 5.67
C VAL A 138 -30.83 34.81 4.76
N ALA A 139 -31.28 34.57 3.53
CA ALA A 139 -31.80 35.60 2.65
C ALA A 139 -33.28 35.87 3.00
N GLY A 140 -33.57 37.07 3.52
CA GLY A 140 -34.93 37.56 3.77
C GLY A 140 -35.59 38.16 2.51
N PRO A 141 -36.94 38.20 2.41
CA PRO A 141 -37.65 38.53 1.18
C PRO A 141 -38.20 39.98 1.12
N ARG A 142 -38.58 40.39 -0.11
CA ARG A 142 -39.38 41.57 -0.55
C ARG A 142 -38.56 42.83 -0.88
N GLY A 143 -38.80 43.59 -1.95
CA GLY A 143 -39.85 43.61 -2.97
C GLY A 143 -39.51 44.63 -4.08
N ARG A 144 -40.26 44.56 -5.19
CA ARG A 144 -40.16 45.41 -6.39
C ARG A 144 -40.21 46.92 -6.12
N ALA A 145 -39.48 47.68 -6.93
CA ALA A 145 -39.91 49.00 -7.43
C ALA A 145 -39.56 49.15 -8.92
N LEU A 146 -40.49 49.76 -9.66
CA LEU A 146 -40.56 49.94 -11.11
C LEU A 146 -39.86 51.25 -11.56
N HIS A 147 -39.67 51.36 -12.89
CA HIS A 147 -39.54 52.60 -13.70
C HIS A 147 -38.23 53.40 -13.54
N LEU A 148 -37.61 54.04 -14.55
CA LEU A 148 -37.98 54.45 -15.92
C LEU A 148 -36.69 54.85 -16.70
N ASP A 149 -36.87 55.22 -17.97
CA ASP A 149 -35.93 55.50 -19.06
C ASP A 149 -34.72 56.47 -18.88
N ARG A 150 -33.81 56.29 -19.85
CA ARG A 150 -32.65 57.03 -20.42
C ARG A 150 -32.75 58.58 -20.51
N PRO A 151 -31.83 59.38 -21.14
CA PRO A 151 -30.53 59.16 -21.84
C PRO A 151 -29.41 60.09 -21.27
N VAL A 152 -28.17 60.24 -21.77
CA VAL A 152 -27.53 60.19 -23.10
C VAL A 152 -26.08 59.74 -22.93
#